data_AF-A0A842YIH1-F1
#
_entry.id   AF-A0A842YIH1-F1
#
_cell.length_a   1.000
_cell.length_b   1.000
_cell.length_c   1.000
_cell.angle_alpha   90.00
_cell.angle_beta   90.00
_cell.angle_gamma   90.00
#
_symmetry.space_group_name_H-M   'P 1'
#
loop_
_entity.id
_entity.type
_entity.pdbx_description
1 polymer ?
#
loop_
_entity_poly.entity_id
_entity_poly.type
_entity_poly.pdbx_seq_one_letter_code
_entity_poly.pdbx_strand_id
1 'polypeptide(L)'
;MSNSSTSRRKMLAAQEDIANRIVDLAQRKDMTVYQTVNDILEQALRVEELGMSLRQVVDERWMLERAQETGFTFTIEQLLYRVVDEAYESDKEKYAVIWREMGHWYGKYYQAKHEKPLDAFR
;
A
#
# COMPACT_ATOMS: atom_id res chain seq x y z
N MET A 1 38.55 -28.42 -1.91
CA MET A 1 38.49 -27.57 -0.71
C MET A 1 37.43 -26.52 -0.96
N SER A 2 36.28 -26.62 -0.28
CA SER A 2 35.16 -25.69 -0.42
C SER A 2 35.54 -24.32 0.15
N ASN A 3 35.52 -23.29 -0.70
CA ASN A 3 35.54 -21.90 -0.24
C ASN A 3 34.21 -21.62 0.48
N SER A 4 34.19 -21.77 1.81
CA SER A 4 33.13 -21.15 2.61
C SER A 4 33.38 -19.64 2.57
N SER A 5 32.59 -18.89 1.81
CA SER A 5 32.57 -17.44 1.92
C SER A 5 32.02 -17.07 3.29
N THR A 6 32.90 -16.89 4.27
CA THR A 6 32.56 -16.28 5.54
C THR A 6 31.98 -14.90 5.24
N SER A 7 30.66 -14.74 5.37
CA SER A 7 29.98 -13.47 5.10
C SER A 7 30.65 -12.38 5.93
N ARG A 8 31.36 -11.46 5.25
CA ARG A 8 32.05 -10.34 5.90
C ARG A 8 31.00 -9.40 6.46
N ARG A 9 30.92 -9.32 7.79
CA ARG A 9 30.00 -8.41 8.47
C ARG A 9 30.54 -6.97 8.41
N LYS A 10 29.64 -6.02 8.16
CA LYS A 10 29.92 -4.58 8.29
C LYS A 10 29.06 -4.01 9.41
N MET A 11 29.63 -3.06 10.16
CA MET A 11 28.88 -2.33 11.18
C MET A 11 28.20 -1.13 10.52
N LEU A 12 26.90 -0.96 10.78
CA LEU A 12 26.12 0.20 10.35
C LEU A 12 25.72 0.99 11.59
N ALA A 13 25.97 2.30 11.58
CA ALA A 13 25.55 3.18 12.64
C ALA A 13 24.06 3.56 12.48
N ALA A 14 23.33 3.56 13.59
CA ALA A 14 21.94 4.01 13.68
C ALA A 14 21.73 4.78 14.98
N GLN A 15 20.67 5.58 15.05
CA GLN A 15 20.25 6.18 16.32
C GLN A 15 19.87 5.09 17.33
N GLU A 16 20.17 5.31 18.60
CA GLU A 16 20.00 4.32 19.67
C GLU A 16 18.54 3.86 19.81
N ASP A 17 17.60 4.80 19.77
CA ASP A 17 16.16 4.53 19.86
C ASP A 17 15.66 3.64 18.70
N ILE A 18 16.13 3.91 17.48
CA ILE A 18 15.83 3.10 16.30
C ILE A 18 16.44 1.71 16.47
N ALA A 19 17.71 1.61 16.87
CA ALA A 19 18.39 0.35 17.07
C ALA A 19 17.66 -0.52 18.10
N ASN A 20 17.27 0.06 19.25
CA ASN A 20 16.50 -0.63 20.29
C ASN A 20 15.16 -1.16 19.76
N ARG A 21 14.43 -0.35 18.98
CA ARG A 21 13.17 -0.79 18.35
C ARG A 21 13.36 -1.94 17.37
N ILE A 22 14.50 -2.02 16.68
CA ILE A 22 14.85 -3.16 15.81
C ILE A 22 15.17 -4.41 16.64
N VAL A 23 15.82 -4.26 17.81
CA VAL A 23 16.02 -5.40 18.74
C VAL A 23 14.67 -5.96 19.20
N ASP A 24 13.73 -5.11 19.60
CA ASP A 24 12.39 -5.53 20.03
C ASP A 24 11.59 -6.17 18.87
N LEU A 25 11.77 -5.67 17.65
CA LEU A 25 11.17 -6.26 16.45
C LEU A 25 11.72 -7.67 16.18
N ALA A 26 13.04 -7.83 16.30
CA ALA A 26 13.70 -9.12 16.10
C ALA A 26 13.19 -10.16 17.11
N GLN A 27 13.08 -9.79 18.39
CA GLN A 27 12.51 -10.65 19.43
C GLN A 27 11.07 -11.06 19.14
N ARG A 28 10.21 -10.10 18.74
CA ARG A 28 8.80 -10.39 18.40
C ARG A 28 8.65 -11.33 17.20
N LYS A 29 9.61 -11.33 16.28
CA LYS A 29 9.62 -12.18 15.08
C LYS A 29 10.39 -13.49 15.26
N ASP A 30 10.90 -13.78 16.46
CA ASP A 30 11.81 -14.92 16.72
C ASP A 30 13.02 -14.95 15.77
N MET A 31 13.59 -13.77 15.49
CA MET A 31 14.72 -13.58 14.59
C MET A 31 15.90 -12.94 15.32
N THR A 32 17.12 -13.14 14.82
CA THR A 32 18.27 -12.37 15.29
C THR A 32 18.22 -10.93 14.77
N VAL A 33 18.87 -10.00 15.50
CA VAL A 33 19.03 -8.60 15.04
C VAL A 33 19.73 -8.57 13.68
N TYR A 34 20.74 -9.42 13.47
CA TYR A 34 21.45 -9.51 12.19
C TYR A 34 20.51 -9.93 11.05
N GLN A 35 19.70 -10.97 11.21
CA GLN A 35 18.74 -11.39 10.18
C GLN A 35 17.69 -10.29 9.92
N THR A 36 17.18 -9.67 10.97
CA THR A 36 16.18 -8.60 10.87
C THR A 36 16.72 -7.39 10.12
N VAL A 37 17.95 -6.97 10.40
CA VAL A 37 18.60 -5.86 9.70
C VAL A 37 18.85 -6.20 8.24
N ASN A 38 19.34 -7.40 7.92
CA ASN A 38 19.55 -7.78 6.51
C ASN A 38 18.23 -7.84 5.74
N ASP A 39 17.17 -8.43 6.32
CA ASP A 39 15.84 -8.46 5.68
C ASP A 39 15.34 -7.04 5.37
N ILE A 40 15.43 -6.11 6.33
CA ILE A 40 15.04 -4.71 6.12
C ILE A 40 15.87 -4.05 5.01
N LEU A 41 17.19 -4.26 5.00
CA LEU A 41 18.08 -3.68 3.98
C LEU A 41 17.82 -4.28 2.60
N GLU A 42 17.56 -5.59 2.51
CA GLU A 42 17.21 -6.26 1.26
C GLU A 42 15.87 -5.74 0.70
N GLN A 43 14.84 -5.58 1.55
CA GLN A 43 13.58 -4.97 1.10
C GLN A 43 13.78 -3.52 0.67
N ALA A 44 14.62 -2.75 1.37
CA ALA A 44 14.93 -1.37 0.98
C ALA A 44 15.54 -1.31 -0.43
N LEU A 45 16.53 -2.16 -0.71
CA LEU A 45 17.17 -2.23 -2.03
C LEU A 45 16.20 -2.70 -3.11
N ARG A 46 15.39 -3.72 -2.83
CA ARG A 46 14.40 -4.24 -3.78
C ARG A 46 13.37 -3.19 -4.20
N VAL A 47 12.94 -2.34 -3.28
CA VAL A 47 11.98 -1.27 -3.57
C VAL A 47 12.62 -0.21 -4.49
N GLU A 48 13.88 0.16 -4.23
CA GLU A 48 14.64 1.07 -5.08
C GLU A 48 14.86 0.49 -6.49
N GLU A 49 15.13 -0.81 -6.62
CA GLU A 49 15.24 -1.50 -7.92
C GLU A 49 13.95 -1.44 -8.74
N LEU A 50 12.79 -1.32 -8.07
CA LEU A 50 11.49 -1.13 -8.71
C LEU A 50 11.19 0.34 -9.06
N GLY A 51 12.15 1.26 -8.84
CA GLY A 51 11.98 2.68 -9.10
C GLY A 51 11.10 3.41 -8.07
N MET A 52 10.95 2.83 -6.88
CA MET A 52 10.16 3.38 -5.78
C MET A 52 11.05 3.57 -4.55
N SER A 53 10.62 4.42 -3.62
CA SER A 53 11.22 4.54 -2.29
C SER A 53 10.39 3.79 -1.24
N LEU A 54 11.01 3.31 -0.15
CA LEU A 54 10.28 2.68 0.96
C LEU A 54 9.18 3.59 1.54
N ARG A 55 9.39 4.91 1.50
CA ARG A 55 8.38 5.88 1.92
C ARG A 55 7.14 5.81 1.03
N GLN A 56 7.32 5.79 -0.29
CA GLN A 56 6.20 5.67 -1.23
C GLN A 56 5.42 4.38 -1.01
N VAL A 57 6.10 3.26 -0.76
CA VAL A 57 5.42 1.97 -0.49
C VAL A 57 4.54 2.04 0.75
N VAL A 58 5.02 2.68 1.82
CA VAL A 58 4.22 2.88 3.03
C VAL A 58 3.03 3.79 2.76
N ASP A 59 3.26 4.93 2.09
CA ASP A 59 2.21 5.89 1.76
C ASP A 59 1.13 5.27 0.85
N GLU A 60 1.51 4.46 -0.12
CA GLU A 60 0.60 3.71 -1.00
C GLU A 60 -0.23 2.68 -0.22
N ARG A 61 0.37 1.95 0.72
CA ARG A 61 -0.37 1.00 1.56
C ARG A 61 -1.51 1.69 2.32
N TRP A 62 -1.23 2.88 2.86
CA TRP A 62 -2.23 3.69 3.54
C TRP A 62 -3.33 4.23 2.61
N MET A 63 -3.03 4.45 1.32
CA MET A 63 -4.05 4.80 0.33
C MET A 63 -4.99 3.62 0.08
N LEU A 64 -4.46 2.40 -0.03
CA LEU A 64 -5.27 1.19 -0.23
C LEU A 64 -6.20 0.92 0.94
N GLU A 65 -5.70 1.05 2.17
CA GLU A 65 -6.52 0.86 3.38
C GLU A 65 -7.64 1.90 3.46
N ARG A 66 -7.35 3.17 3.16
CA ARG A 66 -8.38 4.22 3.08
C ARG A 66 -9.42 3.93 2.00
N ALA A 67 -9.00 3.43 0.84
CA ALA A 67 -9.94 3.07 -0.23
C ALA A 67 -10.88 1.94 0.23
N GLN A 68 -10.37 0.93 0.94
CA GLN A 68 -11.19 -0.14 1.50
C GLN A 68 -12.16 0.36 2.57
N GLU A 69 -11.70 1.23 3.47
CA GLU A 69 -12.56 1.85 4.49
C GLU A 69 -13.70 2.68 3.90
N THR A 70 -13.51 3.26 2.71
CA THR A 70 -14.54 4.02 2.01
C THR A 70 -15.42 3.19 1.10
N GLY A 71 -15.22 1.87 1.04
CA GLY A 71 -16.07 0.94 0.30
C GLY A 71 -15.56 0.60 -1.11
N PHE A 72 -14.35 1.02 -1.48
CA PHE A 72 -13.71 0.57 -2.71
C PHE A 72 -13.10 -0.82 -2.53
N THR A 73 -13.01 -1.56 -3.64
CA THR A 73 -12.37 -2.88 -3.67
C THR A 73 -11.56 -3.05 -4.94
N PHE A 74 -10.61 -3.99 -4.90
CA PHE A 74 -9.91 -4.43 -6.10
C PHE A 74 -10.77 -5.37 -6.93
N THR A 75 -10.67 -5.25 -8.24
CA THR A 75 -11.34 -6.13 -9.20
C THR A 75 -10.48 -6.31 -10.44
N ILE A 76 -10.80 -7.32 -11.25
CA ILE A 76 -10.14 -7.56 -12.53
C ILE A 76 -10.68 -6.54 -13.53
N GLU A 77 -9.83 -5.63 -13.99
CA GLU A 77 -10.22 -4.49 -14.84
C GLU A 77 -11.05 -4.90 -16.07
N GLN A 78 -10.57 -5.89 -16.84
CA GLN A 78 -11.30 -6.36 -18.03
C GLN A 78 -12.67 -6.96 -17.69
N LEU A 79 -12.79 -7.63 -16.55
CA LEU A 79 -14.06 -8.19 -16.11
C LEU A 79 -15.01 -7.07 -15.67
N LEU A 80 -14.50 -6.07 -14.94
CA LEU A 80 -15.30 -4.92 -14.52
C LEU A 80 -15.89 -4.20 -15.72
N TYR A 81 -15.08 -3.84 -16.72
CA TYR A 81 -15.59 -3.12 -17.90
C TYR A 81 -16.64 -3.94 -18.64
N ARG A 82 -16.37 -5.23 -18.87
CA ARG A 82 -17.33 -6.10 -19.53
C ARG A 82 -18.67 -6.16 -18.79
N VAL A 83 -18.64 -6.34 -17.47
CA VAL A 83 -19.87 -6.39 -16.66
C VAL A 83 -20.59 -5.03 -16.66
N VAL A 84 -19.86 -3.92 -16.58
CA VAL A 84 -20.44 -2.58 -16.60
C VAL A 84 -21.06 -2.27 -17.96
N ASP A 85 -20.41 -2.63 -19.06
CA ASP A 85 -20.91 -2.44 -20.42
C ASP A 85 -22.17 -3.27 -20.65
N GLU A 86 -22.13 -4.58 -20.33
CA GLU A 86 -23.29 -5.47 -20.46
C GLU A 86 -24.47 -5.00 -19.58
N ALA A 87 -24.20 -4.55 -18.35
CA ALA A 87 -25.21 -3.98 -17.47
C ALA A 87 -25.81 -2.70 -18.06
N TYR A 88 -24.98 -1.75 -18.47
CA TYR A 88 -25.43 -0.48 -19.03
C TYR A 88 -26.24 -0.69 -20.31
N GLU A 89 -25.84 -1.59 -21.20
CA GLU A 89 -26.59 -1.92 -22.41
C GLU A 89 -27.96 -2.52 -22.11
N SER A 90 -28.07 -3.32 -21.03
CA SER A 90 -29.34 -3.95 -20.64
C SER A 90 -30.39 -2.96 -20.11
N ASP A 91 -29.98 -1.93 -19.38
CA ASP A 91 -30.87 -0.92 -18.81
C ASP A 91 -30.12 0.38 -18.46
N LYS A 92 -29.93 1.22 -19.49
CA LYS A 92 -29.11 2.45 -19.39
C LYS A 92 -29.59 3.37 -18.27
N GLU A 93 -30.90 3.55 -18.15
CA GLU A 93 -31.47 4.51 -17.20
C GLU A 93 -31.25 4.03 -15.76
N LYS A 94 -31.57 2.77 -15.47
CA LYS A 94 -31.36 2.19 -14.14
C LYS A 94 -29.90 2.28 -13.70
N TYR A 95 -28.96 1.86 -14.54
CA TYR A 95 -27.56 1.86 -14.14
C TYR A 95 -26.99 3.28 -14.07
N ALA A 96 -27.41 4.21 -14.94
CA ALA A 96 -27.05 5.62 -14.81
C ALA A 96 -27.53 6.23 -13.47
N VAL A 97 -28.73 5.87 -13.01
CA VAL A 97 -29.24 6.28 -11.69
C VAL A 97 -28.36 5.74 -10.57
N ILE A 98 -28.02 4.46 -10.58
CA ILE A 98 -27.15 3.83 -9.56
C ILE A 98 -25.80 4.55 -9.46
N TRP A 99 -25.15 4.80 -10.60
CA TRP A 99 -23.88 5.53 -10.64
C TRP A 99 -24.00 6.96 -10.12
N ARG A 100 -25.08 7.67 -10.47
CA ARG A 100 -25.34 9.03 -10.00
C ARG A 100 -25.57 9.08 -8.49
N GLU A 101 -26.36 8.16 -7.95
CA GLU A 101 -26.63 8.06 -6.51
C GLU A 101 -25.35 7.79 -5.72
N MET A 102 -24.54 6.85 -6.21
CA MET A 102 -23.25 6.54 -5.61
C MET A 102 -22.29 7.73 -5.66
N GLY A 103 -22.20 8.42 -6.80
CA GLY A 103 -21.41 9.64 -6.95
C GLY A 103 -21.84 10.75 -6.00
N HIS A 104 -23.15 10.93 -5.79
CA HIS A 104 -23.66 11.90 -4.82
C HIS A 104 -23.32 11.55 -3.38
N TRP A 105 -23.37 10.26 -3.04
CA TRP A 105 -22.99 9.77 -1.71
C TRP A 105 -21.50 10.04 -1.44
N TYR A 106 -20.61 9.69 -2.37
CA TYR A 106 -19.18 9.98 -2.24
C TYR A 106 -18.90 11.48 -2.20
N GLY A 107 -19.58 12.28 -3.03
CA GLY A 107 -19.46 13.74 -2.99
C GLY A 107 -19.74 14.32 -1.60
N LYS A 108 -20.83 13.88 -0.96
CA LYS A 108 -21.16 14.27 0.42
C LYS A 108 -20.15 13.76 1.44
N TYR A 109 -19.68 12.52 1.29
CA TYR A 109 -18.68 11.93 2.18
C TYR A 109 -17.38 12.75 2.20
N TYR A 110 -16.82 13.06 1.03
CA TYR A 110 -15.59 13.85 0.94
C TYR A 110 -15.81 15.31 1.37
N GLN A 111 -16.99 15.88 1.10
CA GLN A 111 -17.35 17.21 1.60
C GLN A 111 -17.35 17.28 3.13
N ALA A 112 -17.81 16.23 3.81
CA ALA A 112 -17.87 16.20 5.27
C ALA A 112 -16.51 15.96 5.93
N LYS A 113 -15.59 15.24 5.27
CA LYS A 113 -14.31 14.82 5.85
C LYS A 113 -13.11 15.70 5.50
N HIS A 114 -13.23 16.60 4.53
CA HIS A 114 -12.10 17.40 4.05
C HIS A 114 -12.47 18.88 3.94
N GLU A 115 -11.56 19.76 4.39
CA GLU A 115 -11.70 21.21 4.25
C GLU A 115 -11.67 21.66 2.77
N LYS A 116 -10.93 20.92 1.94
CA LYS A 116 -10.90 21.06 0.47
C LYS A 116 -11.26 19.72 -0.19
N PRO A 117 -12.55 19.43 -0.41
CA PRO A 117 -13.02 18.11 -0.84
C PRO A 117 -12.50 17.67 -2.21
N LEU A 118 -12.24 18.62 -3.11
CA LEU A 118 -11.73 18.33 -4.47
C LEU A 118 -10.26 17.93 -4.48
N ASP A 119 -9.49 18.31 -3.45
CA ASP A 119 -8.08 17.90 -3.34
C ASP A 119 -7.95 16.41 -2.97
N ALA A 120 -9.02 15.78 -2.46
CA ALA A 120 -9.03 14.35 -2.18
C ALA A 120 -9.09 13.46 -3.45
N PHE A 121 -9.29 14.07 -4.62
CA PHE A 121 -9.37 13.37 -5.92
C PHE A 121 -8.16 13.64 -6.84
N ARG A 122 -7.17 14.42 -6.38
CA ARG A 122 -5.94 14.76 -7.13
C ARG A 122 -4.75 14.02 -6.56
#